data_AF-C9R964-F1
#
_entry.id   AF-C9R964-F1
#
_cell.length_a   1.000
_cell.length_b   1.000
_cell.length_c   1.000
_cell.angle_alpha   90.00
_cell.angle_beta   90.00
_cell.angle_gamma   90.00
#
_symmetry.space_group_name_H-M   'P 1'
#
loop_
_entity.id
_entity.type
_entity.pdbx_description
1 polymer ?
#
loop_
_entity_poly.entity_id
_entity_poly.type
_entity_poly.pdbx_seq_one_letter_code
_entity_poly.pdbx_strand_id
1 'polypeptide(L)'
;MNRSKLNYLVDCLLFLVGLGLAFSGFVRWLVLPGGGGGYGWQWGHGGSYGWRLSQEQVFLFLTRHTWTDIHRYLALALVALVIIHLYLHWSWIVSMTRQIFGGKER
;
A
#
# COMPACT_ATOMS: atom_id res chain seq x y z
N MET A 1 16.53 -20.78 12.13
CA MET A 1 15.12 -20.77 11.68
C MET A 1 14.99 -21.56 10.39
N ASN A 2 13.97 -22.41 10.26
CA ASN A 2 13.73 -23.16 9.02
C ASN A 2 13.34 -22.18 7.89
N ARG A 3 13.95 -22.30 6.70
CA ARG A 3 13.67 -21.39 5.57
C ARG A 3 12.18 -21.32 5.24
N SER A 4 11.47 -22.46 5.30
CA SER A 4 10.02 -22.49 5.07
C SER A 4 9.22 -21.71 6.11
N LYS A 5 9.66 -21.69 7.38
CA LYS A 5 9.01 -20.88 8.43
C LYS A 5 9.25 -19.38 8.19
N LEU A 6 10.43 -19.01 7.72
CA LEU A 6 10.76 -17.62 7.39
C LEU A 6 9.91 -17.14 6.21
N ASN A 7 9.85 -17.91 5.12
CA ASN A 7 9.04 -17.56 3.95
C ASN A 7 7.56 -17.41 4.33
N TYR A 8 6.99 -18.39 5.05
CA TYR A 8 5.61 -18.31 5.53
C TYR A 8 5.37 -17.08 6.41
N LEU A 9 6.32 -16.73 7.28
CA LEU A 9 6.23 -15.55 8.14
C LEU A 9 6.27 -14.25 7.32
N VAL A 10 7.16 -14.14 6.33
CA VAL A 10 7.22 -12.97 5.44
C VAL A 10 5.92 -12.82 4.65
N ASP A 11 5.36 -13.91 4.15
CA ASP A 11 4.10 -13.90 3.41
C ASP A 11 2.91 -13.52 4.30
N CYS A 12 2.85 -14.04 5.53
CA CYS A 12 1.87 -13.61 6.52
C CYS A 12 1.99 -12.12 6.86
N LEU A 13 3.22 -11.62 7.04
CA LEU A 13 3.46 -10.19 7.30
C LEU A 13 3.03 -9.33 6.11
N LEU A 14 3.37 -9.73 4.88
CA LEU A 14 2.91 -9.08 3.66
C LEU A 14 1.40 -8.98 3.60
N PHE A 15 0.70 -10.08 3.90
CA PHE A 15 -0.75 -10.13 3.90
C PHE A 15 -1.35 -9.17 4.94
N LEU A 16 -0.85 -9.20 6.17
CA LEU A 16 -1.35 -8.35 7.26
C LEU A 16 -1.07 -6.86 7.01
N VAL A 17 0.13 -6.51 6.55
CA VAL A 17 0.50 -5.13 6.22
C VAL A 17 -0.31 -4.64 5.02
N GLY A 18 -0.49 -5.48 4.00
CA GLY A 18 -1.33 -5.17 2.85
C GLY A 18 -2.78 -4.92 3.22
N LEU A 19 -3.34 -5.74 4.13
CA LEU A 19 -4.71 -5.56 4.64
C LEU A 19 -4.83 -4.23 5.41
N GLY A 20 -3.88 -3.92 6.28
CA GLY A 20 -3.84 -2.63 6.99
C GLY A 20 -3.70 -1.43 6.03
N LEU A 21 -2.91 -1.57 4.98
CA LEU A 21 -2.74 -0.53 3.96
C LEU A 21 -4.04 -0.30 3.19
N ALA A 22 -4.71 -1.39 2.78
CA ALA A 22 -6.00 -1.34 2.10
C ALA A 22 -7.06 -0.68 3.00
N PHE A 23 -7.15 -1.09 4.26
CA PHE A 23 -8.09 -0.52 5.22
C PHE A 23 -7.86 0.98 5.45
N SER A 24 -6.62 1.39 5.74
CA SER A 24 -6.28 2.81 5.93
C SER A 24 -6.43 3.66 4.66
N GLY A 25 -6.26 3.05 3.48
CA GLY A 25 -6.58 3.67 2.19
C GLY A 25 -8.08 3.88 2.03
N PHE A 26 -8.85 2.85 2.30
CA PHE A 26 -10.30 2.85 2.17
C PHE A 26 -10.98 3.82 3.14
N VAL A 27 -10.49 3.89 4.38
CA VAL A 27 -10.94 4.87 5.40
C VAL A 27 -10.75 6.31 4.89
N ARG A 28 -9.59 6.64 4.31
CA ARG A 28 -9.33 7.98 3.76
C ARG A 28 -10.14 8.26 2.49
N TRP A 29 -10.50 7.23 1.73
CA TRP A 29 -11.29 7.38 0.51
C TRP A 29 -12.79 7.56 0.80
N LEU A 30 -13.39 6.72 1.65
CA LEU A 30 -14.83 6.77 1.97
C LEU A 30 -15.19 7.67 3.13
N VAL A 31 -14.40 7.63 4.21
CA VAL A 31 -14.81 8.20 5.51
C VAL A 31 -14.30 9.61 5.69
N LEU A 32 -13.08 9.88 5.22
CA LEU A 32 -12.45 11.20 5.29
C LEU A 32 -12.03 11.68 3.89
N PRO A 33 -12.95 11.77 2.91
CA PRO A 33 -12.62 12.27 1.59
C PRO A 33 -12.12 13.70 1.74
N GLY A 34 -10.84 13.86 1.42
CA GLY A 34 -10.20 15.13 1.55
C GLY A 34 -10.69 16.12 0.53
N GLY A 35 -11.36 17.18 0.99
CA GLY A 35 -11.37 18.43 0.24
C GLY A 35 -9.93 18.80 -0.14
N GLY A 36 -9.74 19.03 -1.44
CA GLY A 36 -8.51 19.33 -2.19
C GLY A 36 -7.22 19.59 -1.41
N GLY A 37 -6.18 18.82 -1.74
CA GLY A 37 -4.79 19.18 -1.44
C GLY A 37 -3.94 17.98 -1.03
N GLY A 38 -3.15 17.45 -1.96
CA GLY A 38 -1.95 16.71 -1.59
C GLY A 38 -1.55 15.49 -2.41
N TYR A 39 -2.38 14.97 -3.33
CA TYR A 39 -1.99 14.04 -4.42
C TYR A 39 -3.21 13.86 -5.33
N GLY A 40 -3.77 14.99 -5.76
CA GLY A 40 -4.82 14.99 -6.76
C GLY A 40 -4.21 14.65 -8.10
N TRP A 41 -4.53 13.46 -8.60
CA TRP A 41 -4.62 13.27 -10.04
C TRP A 41 -5.48 14.41 -10.60
N GLN A 42 -4.84 15.16 -11.48
CA GLN A 42 -5.36 16.27 -12.24
C GLN A 42 -6.44 15.75 -13.20
N TRP A 43 -7.68 15.68 -12.73
CA TRP A 43 -8.87 15.60 -13.57
C TRP A 43 -9.73 16.81 -13.24
N GLY A 44 -9.70 17.77 -14.15
CA GLY A 44 -10.02 19.17 -13.89
C GLY A 44 -11.43 19.39 -13.35
N HIS A 45 -11.51 20.32 -12.40
CA HIS A 45 -12.39 21.48 -12.49
C HIS A 45 -11.81 22.54 -11.57
N GLY A 46 -11.47 23.70 -12.15
CA GLY A 46 -10.89 24.83 -11.43
C GLY A 46 -11.83 25.36 -10.35
N GLY A 47 -11.23 25.79 -9.25
CA GLY A 47 -11.96 26.35 -8.12
C GLY A 47 -11.03 26.60 -6.95
N SER A 48 -10.14 27.58 -7.11
CA SER A 48 -9.67 28.43 -6.01
C SER A 48 -10.89 29.00 -5.24
N TYR A 49 -10.70 29.67 -4.10
CA TYR A 49 -11.73 30.30 -3.26
C TYR A 49 -12.67 29.36 -2.47
N GLY A 50 -12.19 28.96 -1.29
CA GLY A 50 -13.06 28.57 -0.19
C GLY A 50 -12.27 28.49 1.10
N TRP A 51 -12.45 29.47 1.99
CA TRP A 51 -12.07 29.39 3.41
C TRP A 51 -12.73 28.16 4.04
N ARG A 52 -12.14 26.97 3.85
CA ARG A 52 -12.53 25.78 4.58
C ARG A 52 -11.62 25.71 5.79
N LEU A 53 -12.22 26.10 6.92
CA LEU A 53 -11.80 25.74 8.25
C LEU A 53 -11.09 24.39 8.23
N SER A 54 -10.03 24.30 9.03
CA SER A 54 -9.53 23.06 9.62
C SER A 54 -10.69 22.27 10.23
N GLN A 55 -11.48 21.62 9.39
CA GLN A 55 -12.38 20.55 9.77
C GLN A 55 -11.43 19.40 10.05
N GLU A 56 -10.99 19.34 11.31
CA GLU A 56 -10.37 18.18 11.93
C GLU A 56 -11.29 17.00 11.64
N GLN A 57 -11.06 16.33 10.52
CA GLN A 57 -11.75 15.13 10.13
C GLN A 57 -11.25 14.03 11.06
N VAL A 58 -11.98 13.83 12.15
CA VAL A 58 -11.68 12.82 13.17
C VAL A 58 -12.48 11.56 12.85
N PHE A 59 -11.78 10.44 12.66
CA PHE A 59 -12.39 9.12 12.53
C PHE A 59 -11.73 8.17 13.52
N LEU A 60 -12.54 7.47 14.32
CA LEU A 60 -12.09 6.61 15.42
C LEU A 60 -11.12 7.34 16.38
N PHE A 61 -11.47 8.57 16.78
CA PHE A 61 -10.65 9.43 17.65
C PHE A 61 -9.28 9.85 17.08
N LEU A 62 -8.96 9.47 15.84
CA LEU A 62 -7.71 9.83 15.16
C LEU A 62 -7.97 10.90 14.09
N THR A 63 -7.08 11.87 14.00
CA THR A 63 -7.16 12.92 12.97
C THR A 63 -6.78 12.36 11.60
N ARG A 64 -7.26 13.00 10.54
CA ARG A 64 -6.87 12.67 9.16
C ARG A 64 -5.36 12.68 8.93
N HIS A 65 -4.63 13.55 9.63
CA HIS A 65 -3.17 13.58 9.55
C HIS A 65 -2.58 12.27 10.09
N THR A 66 -3.01 11.83 11.27
CA THR A 66 -2.55 10.56 11.86
C THR A 66 -2.90 9.36 10.96
N TRP A 67 -4.09 9.32 10.38
CA TRP A 67 -4.46 8.28 9.40
C TRP A 67 -3.57 8.29 8.15
N THR A 68 -3.15 9.48 7.71
CA THR A 68 -2.24 9.63 6.57
C THR A 68 -0.84 9.13 6.92
N ASP A 69 -0.35 9.42 8.12
CA ASP A 69 0.95 8.94 8.59
C ASP A 69 0.94 7.41 8.74
N ILE A 70 -0.09 6.83 9.37
CA ILE A 70 -0.25 5.37 9.48
C ILE A 70 -0.22 4.73 8.09
N HIS A 71 -0.97 5.27 7.12
CA HIS A 71 -0.98 4.74 5.76
C HIS A 71 0.40 4.85 5.08
N ARG A 72 1.12 5.97 5.27
CA ARG A 72 2.47 6.16 4.72
C ARG A 72 3.46 5.13 5.29
N TYR A 73 3.45 4.92 6.60
CA TYR A 73 4.34 3.95 7.23
C TYR A 73 4.00 2.51 6.84
N LEU A 74 2.71 2.17 6.73
CA LEU A 74 2.28 0.88 6.20
C LEU A 74 2.73 0.69 4.74
N ALA A 75 2.67 1.73 3.91
CA ALA A 75 3.13 1.66 2.52
C ALA A 75 4.63 1.40 2.45
N LEU A 76 5.42 2.10 3.28
CA LEU A 76 6.86 1.90 3.35
C LEU A 76 7.22 0.49 3.83
N ALA A 77 6.53 0.01 4.88
CA ALA A 77 6.70 -1.35 5.38
C ALA A 77 6.34 -2.40 4.32
N LEU A 78 5.26 -2.19 3.57
CA LEU A 78 4.85 -3.08 2.49
C LEU A 78 5.92 -3.17 1.41
N VAL A 79 6.45 -2.02 0.95
CA VAL A 79 7.52 -1.98 -0.06
C VAL A 79 8.75 -2.73 0.41
N ALA A 80 9.19 -2.51 1.66
CA ALA A 80 10.34 -3.22 2.23
C ALA A 80 10.10 -4.74 2.29
N LEU A 81 8.91 -5.18 2.71
CA LEU A 81 8.55 -6.59 2.76
C LEU A 81 8.46 -7.22 1.37
N VAL A 82 7.95 -6.49 0.37
CA VAL A 82 7.92 -6.96 -1.03
C VAL A 82 9.33 -7.18 -1.55
N ILE A 83 10.26 -6.26 -1.29
CA ILE A 83 11.66 -6.42 -1.70
C ILE A 83 12.27 -7.68 -1.07
N ILE A 84 12.06 -7.89 0.23
CA ILE A 84 12.53 -9.10 0.94
C ILE A 84 11.91 -10.36 0.35
N HIS A 85 10.60 -10.35 0.09
CA HIS A 85 9.89 -11.48 -0.52
C HIS A 85 10.44 -11.81 -1.92
N LEU A 86 10.63 -10.81 -2.78
CA LEU A 86 11.22 -11.01 -4.11
C LEU A 86 12.63 -11.58 -4.04
N TYR A 87 13.45 -11.11 -3.09
CA TYR A 87 14.78 -11.65 -2.86
C TYR A 87 14.74 -13.13 -2.45
N LEU A 88 13.86 -13.50 -1.51
CA LEU A 88 13.69 -14.88 -1.04
C LEU A 88 13.15 -15.81 -2.14
N HIS A 89 12.31 -15.29 -3.03
CA HIS A 89 11.67 -16.06 -4.11
C HIS A 89 12.34 -15.91 -5.48
N TRP A 90 13.51 -15.25 -5.56
CA TRP A 90 14.18 -14.93 -6.83
C TRP A 90 14.41 -16.15 -7.73
N SER A 91 14.86 -17.28 -7.17
CA SER A 91 15.09 -18.51 -7.92
C SER A 91 13.82 -19.06 -8.57
N TRP A 92 12.70 -18.99 -7.85
CA TRP A 92 11.39 -19.37 -8.35
C TRP A 92 10.92 -18.41 -9.45
N ILE A 93 11.11 -17.09 -9.28
CA ILE A 93 10.75 -16.07 -10.29
C ILE A 93 11.50 -16.30 -11.61
N VAL A 94 12.82 -16.53 -11.55
CA VAL A 94 13.63 -16.80 -12.75
C VAL A 94 13.21 -18.10 -13.43
N SER A 95 12.92 -19.14 -12.64
CA SER A 95 12.42 -20.43 -13.17
C SER A 95 11.07 -20.26 -13.88
N MET A 96 10.12 -19.56 -13.26
CA MET A 96 8.80 -19.32 -13.82
C MET A 96 8.86 -18.43 -15.07
N THR A 97 9.65 -17.36 -15.05
CA THR A 97 9.88 -16.49 -16.22
C THR A 97 10.44 -17.29 -17.39
N ARG A 98 11.39 -18.21 -17.15
CA ARG A 98 11.93 -19.09 -18.18
C ARG A 98 10.89 -20.07 -18.72
N GLN A 99 9.97 -20.57 -17.89
CA GLN A 99 8.90 -21.47 -18.36
C GLN A 99 7.87 -20.74 -19.22
N ILE A 100 7.48 -19.52 -18.84
CA ILE A 100 6.47 -18.73 -19.55
C ILE A 100 7.03 -18.18 -20.87
N PHE A 101 8.23 -17.59 -20.84
CA PHE A 101 8.81 -16.91 -22.02
C PHE A 101 9.85 -17.74 -22.78
N GLY A 102 10.46 -18.74 -22.13
CA GLY A 102 11.39 -19.67 -22.76
C GLY A 102 10.70 -20.93 -23.27
N GLY A 103 9.40 -20.85 -23.55
CA GLY A 103 8.64 -21.88 -24.24
C GLY A 103 9.43 -22.34 -25.45
N LYS A 104 10.06 -23.52 -25.32
CA LYS A 104 10.54 -24.25 -26.47
C LYS A 104 9.29 -24.54 -27.29
N GLU A 105 9.24 -23.94 -28.48
CA GLU A 105 8.45 -24.42 -29.61
C GLU A 105 8.56 -25.96 -29.61
N ARG A 106 7.44 -26.61 -29.29
CA ARG A 106 7.24 -28.04 -29.50
C ARG A 106 6.16 -28.18 -30.55
#